data_AF-A0A3D3KZS1-F1
#
_entry.id   AF-A0A3D3KZS1-F1
#
_cell.length_a   1.000
_cell.length_b   1.000
_cell.length_c   1.000
_cell.angle_alpha   90.00
_cell.angle_beta   90.00
_cell.angle_gamma   90.00
#
_symmetry.space_group_name_H-M   'P 1'
#
loop_
_entity.id
_entity.type
_entity.pdbx_description
1 polymer ?
#
loop_
_entity_poly.entity_id
_entity_poly.type
_entity_poly.pdbx_seq_one_letter_code
_entity_poly.pdbx_strand_id
1 'polypeptide(L)'
;MWIDKLKFMPRMNQKLFPLILVFVAAVSGQPKLHVQLGGGYYQPTLTALNTALGDSSFFSNNVLLNFTATYQVYYNTRIGFGNWNSFHSIEDSFNRRFIYRALIVETFFFQRNSIEFNFLLAPMWNSCKISMDIENENEDWSNLLSSFGDSASYSFKSNTAMSTSWFGFTSSIGIRYYLKSSLGLDLRIGFTSNFYDKTKWKYGG
;
A
#
# COMPACT_ATOMS: atom_id res chain seq x y z
N MET A 1 14.86 -44.08 41.89
CA MET A 1 13.69 -43.21 42.15
C MET A 1 13.94 -41.82 41.55
N TRP A 2 13.94 -41.67 40.22
CA TRP A 2 14.25 -40.41 39.51
C TRP A 2 13.50 -40.30 38.16
N ILE A 3 12.21 -40.64 38.11
CA ILE A 3 11.36 -40.51 36.90
C ILE A 3 10.21 -39.50 37.08
N ASP A 4 10.03 -38.91 38.26
CA ASP A 4 8.83 -38.11 38.57
C ASP A 4 8.94 -36.59 38.30
N LYS A 5 10.00 -36.10 37.63
CA LYS A 5 10.19 -34.66 37.38
C LYS A 5 10.05 -34.22 35.91
N LEU A 6 9.18 -34.88 35.14
CA LEU A 6 8.78 -34.43 33.80
C LEU A 6 7.25 -34.27 33.65
N LYS A 7 6.60 -33.68 34.66
CA LYS A 7 5.16 -33.33 34.62
C LYS A 7 4.90 -31.82 34.60
N PHE A 8 5.68 -31.08 33.82
CA PHE A 8 5.35 -29.70 33.44
C PHE A 8 5.39 -29.53 31.93
N MET A 9 4.53 -30.25 31.22
CA MET A 9 3.99 -29.75 29.96
C MET A 9 2.55 -29.31 30.26
N PRO A 10 2.21 -28.01 30.18
CA PRO A 10 0.81 -27.65 30.08
C PRO A 10 0.27 -28.40 28.86
N ARG A 11 -0.96 -28.93 28.95
CA ARG A 11 -1.69 -29.57 27.83
C ARG A 11 -1.90 -28.52 26.73
N MET A 12 -0.84 -28.20 25.98
CA MET A 12 -0.92 -27.37 24.81
C MET A 12 -1.56 -28.24 23.72
N ASN A 13 -2.63 -27.72 23.13
CA ASN A 13 -3.42 -28.42 22.12
C ASN A 13 -2.48 -29.06 21.08
N GLN A 14 -2.55 -30.38 20.90
CA GLN A 14 -1.61 -31.16 20.08
C GLN A 14 -1.55 -30.67 18.62
N LYS A 15 -2.57 -29.92 18.17
CA LYS A 15 -2.59 -29.24 16.86
C LYS A 15 -1.83 -27.91 16.85
N LEU A 16 -1.73 -27.21 17.98
CA LEU A 16 -0.99 -25.94 18.12
C LEU A 16 0.52 -26.16 18.25
N PHE A 17 0.95 -27.24 18.93
CA PHE A 17 2.36 -27.54 19.12
C PHE A 17 3.17 -27.63 17.82
N PRO A 18 2.74 -28.39 16.78
CA PRO A 18 3.46 -28.40 15.51
C PRO A 18 3.41 -27.05 14.80
N LEU A 19 2.33 -26.29 14.93
CA LEU A 19 2.22 -24.95 14.35
C LEU A 19 3.23 -23.96 14.97
N ILE A 20 3.37 -24.00 16.30
CA ILE A 20 4.35 -23.21 17.04
C ILE A 20 5.77 -23.65 16.68
N LEU A 21 6.00 -24.96 16.52
CA LEU A 21 7.33 -25.49 16.19
C LEU A 21 7.74 -25.13 14.76
N VAL A 22 6.80 -25.17 13.80
CA VAL A 22 7.00 -24.63 12.44
C VAL A 22 7.26 -23.13 12.47
N PHE A 23 6.53 -22.38 13.31
CA PHE A 23 6.74 -20.95 13.47
C PHE A 23 8.13 -20.62 14.06
N VAL A 24 8.55 -21.33 15.10
CA VAL A 24 9.88 -21.16 15.73
C VAL A 24 11.01 -21.60 14.80
N ALA A 25 10.83 -22.69 14.03
CA ALA A 25 11.79 -23.12 13.02
C ALA A 25 11.91 -22.11 11.86
N ALA A 26 10.79 -21.54 11.41
CA ALA A 26 10.78 -20.50 10.38
C ALA A 26 11.41 -19.18 10.87
N VAL A 27 11.28 -18.87 12.16
CA VAL A 27 11.89 -17.68 12.79
C VAL A 27 13.39 -17.86 13.09
N SER A 28 13.86 -19.10 13.25
CA SER A 28 15.27 -19.41 13.57
C SER A 28 16.17 -19.61 12.35
N GLY A 29 15.61 -19.86 11.16
CA GLY A 29 16.35 -19.74 9.90
C GLY A 29 16.57 -18.26 9.53
N GLN A 30 17.63 -17.94 8.77
CA GLN A 30 17.78 -16.60 8.19
C GLN A 30 16.51 -16.30 7.37
N PRO A 31 15.69 -15.31 7.76
CA PRO A 31 14.40 -15.10 7.12
C PRO A 31 14.64 -14.66 5.69
N LYS A 32 14.41 -15.57 4.75
CA LYS A 32 14.44 -15.27 3.31
C LYS A 32 13.27 -14.39 2.91
N LEU A 33 12.18 -14.42 3.67
CA LEU A 33 11.04 -13.54 3.50
C LEU A 33 11.26 -12.24 4.28
N HIS A 34 11.06 -11.13 3.61
CA HIS A 34 11.18 -9.80 4.17
C HIS A 34 9.91 -9.00 3.88
N VAL A 35 9.18 -8.65 4.93
CA VAL A 35 7.94 -7.87 4.87
C VAL A 35 8.19 -6.49 5.48
N GLN A 36 7.80 -5.46 4.76
CA GLN A 36 7.92 -4.07 5.17
C GLN A 36 6.53 -3.44 5.22
N LEU A 37 6.32 -2.69 6.29
CA LEU A 37 5.21 -1.75 6.44
C LEU A 37 5.83 -0.40 6.73
N GLY A 38 5.35 0.64 6.05
CA GLY A 38 5.92 1.97 6.24
C GLY A 38 5.03 3.08 5.70
N GLY A 39 5.50 4.30 5.92
CA GLY A 39 4.94 5.51 5.35
C GLY A 39 6.05 6.31 4.68
N GLY A 40 5.70 7.11 3.68
CA GLY A 40 6.64 8.02 3.05
C GLY A 40 5.94 9.24 2.49
N TYR A 41 6.74 10.25 2.18
CA TYR A 41 6.27 11.43 1.46
C TYR A 41 6.70 11.35 0.00
N TYR A 42 5.84 11.79 -0.91
CA TYR A 42 6.19 11.96 -2.33
C TYR A 42 5.69 13.31 -2.83
N GLN A 43 6.44 13.92 -3.73
CA GLN A 43 6.03 15.18 -4.35
C GLN A 43 5.85 14.96 -5.85
N PRO A 44 4.63 14.63 -6.32
CA PRO A 44 4.40 14.41 -7.73
C PRO A 44 4.32 15.77 -8.46
N THR A 45 5.03 15.90 -9.58
CA THR A 45 4.93 17.08 -10.44
C THR A 45 3.67 16.98 -11.31
N LEU A 46 2.53 17.40 -10.79
CA LEU A 46 1.23 17.32 -11.46
C LEU A 46 0.73 18.70 -11.87
N THR A 47 1.50 19.43 -12.69
CA THR A 47 1.31 20.86 -12.97
C THR A 47 -0.14 21.25 -13.32
N ALA A 48 -0.83 20.47 -14.17
CA ALA A 48 -2.21 20.79 -14.56
C ALA A 48 -3.26 20.36 -13.51
N LEU A 49 -2.98 19.31 -12.74
CA LEU A 49 -3.92 18.79 -11.73
C LEU A 49 -3.84 19.58 -10.43
N ASN A 50 -2.64 20.04 -10.06
CA ASN A 50 -2.42 20.89 -8.89
C ASN A 50 -3.09 22.26 -9.05
N THR A 51 -3.08 22.84 -10.26
CA THR A 51 -3.79 24.09 -10.55
C THR A 51 -5.31 23.92 -10.48
N ALA A 52 -5.85 22.76 -10.88
CA ALA A 52 -7.29 22.50 -10.90
C ALA A 52 -7.86 22.04 -9.54
N LEU A 53 -7.03 21.48 -8.65
CA LEU A 53 -7.47 20.84 -7.40
C LEU A 53 -6.94 21.55 -6.13
N GLY A 54 -6.27 22.69 -6.30
CA GLY A 54 -5.67 23.47 -5.22
C GLY A 54 -4.34 22.89 -4.71
N ASP A 55 -3.34 23.76 -4.54
CA ASP A 55 -2.10 23.42 -3.84
C ASP A 55 -2.38 23.32 -2.34
N SER A 56 -2.50 22.10 -1.85
CA SER A 56 -2.77 21.83 -0.43
C SER A 56 -1.47 21.39 0.27
N SER A 57 -1.33 21.83 1.53
CA SER A 57 -0.08 21.90 2.32
C SER A 57 0.88 20.69 2.26
N PHE A 58 2.17 20.95 2.52
CA PHE A 58 3.27 19.97 2.58
C PHE A 58 3.00 18.73 3.46
N PHE A 59 2.19 18.87 4.52
CA PHE A 59 1.98 17.80 5.50
C PHE A 59 0.69 16.99 5.28
N SER A 60 -0.29 17.47 4.52
CA SER A 60 -1.62 16.85 4.54
C SER A 60 -1.92 15.88 3.39
N ASN A 61 -1.21 15.93 2.24
CA ASN A 61 -1.75 15.32 0.99
C ASN A 61 -0.85 14.31 0.30
N ASN A 62 0.38 14.15 0.78
CA ASN A 62 1.44 13.44 0.09
C ASN A 62 1.93 12.21 0.86
N VAL A 63 1.09 11.66 1.74
CA VAL A 63 1.42 10.44 2.48
C VAL A 63 1.19 9.23 1.57
N LEU A 64 2.20 8.37 1.48
CA LEU A 64 2.15 7.04 0.87
C LEU A 64 2.27 6.00 1.95
N LEU A 65 1.24 5.18 2.12
CA LEU A 65 1.32 3.97 2.92
C LEU A 65 1.92 2.85 2.07
N ASN A 66 3.03 2.29 2.54
CA ASN A 66 3.80 1.26 1.88
C ASN A 66 3.51 -0.11 2.52
N PHE A 67 3.23 -1.09 1.68
CA PHE A 67 3.39 -2.50 1.99
C PHE A 67 4.28 -3.15 0.94
N THR A 68 5.36 -3.81 1.39
CA THR A 68 6.29 -4.51 0.49
C THR A 68 6.59 -5.89 1.04
N ALA A 69 6.50 -6.90 0.18
CA ALA A 69 6.86 -8.28 0.49
C ALA A 69 7.91 -8.76 -0.50
N THR A 70 9.06 -9.17 -0.01
CA THR A 70 10.23 -9.55 -0.83
C THR A 70 10.80 -10.88 -0.35
N TYR A 71 11.28 -11.68 -1.30
CA TYR A 71 11.94 -12.95 -1.04
C TYR A 71 13.38 -12.90 -1.52
N GLN A 72 14.30 -13.33 -0.67
CA GLN A 72 15.72 -13.42 -0.97
C GLN A 72 16.00 -14.62 -1.88
N VAL A 73 16.23 -14.32 -3.16
CA VAL A 73 16.56 -15.32 -4.18
C VAL A 73 18.06 -15.60 -4.25
N TYR A 74 18.90 -14.62 -3.87
CA TYR A 74 20.35 -14.75 -3.85
C TYR A 74 20.94 -14.03 -2.63
N TYR A 75 22.22 -14.27 -2.32
CA TYR A 75 22.87 -13.74 -1.11
C TYR A 75 22.75 -12.21 -0.96
N ASN A 76 22.71 -11.47 -2.08
CA ASN A 76 22.62 -10.01 -2.13
C ASN A 76 21.40 -9.51 -2.91
N THR A 77 20.44 -10.38 -3.25
CA THR A 77 19.31 -10.02 -4.13
C THR A 77 17.98 -10.54 -3.60
N ARG A 78 16.99 -9.65 -3.59
CA ARG A 78 15.60 -9.89 -3.23
C ARG A 78 14.69 -9.52 -4.39
N ILE A 79 13.67 -10.35 -4.61
CA ILE A 79 12.62 -10.08 -5.59
C ILE A 79 11.28 -10.12 -4.88
N GLY A 80 10.37 -9.23 -5.23
CA GLY A 80 9.07 -9.19 -4.57
C GLY A 80 8.07 -8.26 -5.20
N PHE A 81 7.08 -7.92 -4.39
CA PHE A 81 5.99 -7.06 -4.76
C PHE A 81 5.83 -5.94 -3.74
N GLY A 82 5.64 -4.72 -4.23
CA GLY A 82 5.39 -3.52 -3.44
C GLY A 82 4.09 -2.86 -3.85
N ASN A 83 3.39 -2.32 -2.86
CA ASN A 83 2.20 -1.52 -3.05
C ASN A 83 2.30 -0.25 -2.22
N TRP A 84 2.09 0.90 -2.86
CA TRP A 84 1.96 2.18 -2.18
C TRP A 84 0.60 2.80 -2.46
N ASN A 85 -0.10 3.19 -1.39
CA ASN A 85 -1.41 3.83 -1.48
C ASN A 85 -1.33 5.25 -0.94
N SER A 86 -1.86 6.19 -1.70
CA SER A 86 -2.03 7.57 -1.26
C SER A 86 -3.50 7.96 -1.38
N PHE A 87 -4.02 8.55 -0.31
CA PHE A 87 -5.40 8.98 -0.18
C PHE A 87 -5.40 10.49 0.04
N HIS A 88 -6.32 11.18 -0.62
CA HIS A 88 -6.41 12.62 -0.56
C HIS A 88 -7.86 13.07 -0.72
N SER A 89 -8.34 13.91 0.18
CA SER A 89 -9.61 14.63 0.04
C SER A 89 -9.32 16.04 -0.48
N ILE A 90 -10.04 16.45 -1.51
CA ILE A 90 -9.91 17.73 -2.20
C ILE A 90 -11.23 18.48 -2.00
N GLU A 91 -11.13 19.69 -1.42
CA GLU A 91 -12.26 20.63 -1.29
C GLU A 91 -13.55 20.00 -0.76
N ASP A 92 -13.43 19.07 0.19
CA ASP A 92 -14.50 18.32 0.87
C ASP A 92 -15.43 17.47 -0.03
N SER A 93 -15.32 17.57 -1.36
CA SER A 93 -16.25 16.93 -2.31
C SER A 93 -15.60 15.86 -3.18
N PHE A 94 -14.28 15.90 -3.36
CA PHE A 94 -13.55 14.98 -4.23
C PHE A 94 -12.55 14.13 -3.45
N ASN A 95 -12.69 12.81 -3.55
CA ASN A 95 -11.76 11.84 -3.00
C ASN A 95 -10.84 11.29 -4.09
N ARG A 96 -9.53 11.50 -3.96
CA ARG A 96 -8.50 10.96 -4.84
C ARG A 96 -7.72 9.84 -4.17
N ARG A 97 -7.53 8.74 -4.90
CA ARG A 97 -6.74 7.60 -4.48
C ARG A 97 -5.75 7.20 -5.56
N PHE A 98 -4.46 7.30 -5.24
CA PHE A 98 -3.38 6.72 -6.03
C PHE A 98 -3.02 5.35 -5.48
N ILE A 99 -2.88 4.38 -6.38
CA ILE A 99 -2.39 3.05 -6.06
C ILE A 99 -1.22 2.75 -6.98
N TYR A 100 -0.03 2.68 -6.40
CA TYR A 100 1.19 2.32 -7.06
C TYR A 100 1.49 0.86 -6.78
N ARG A 101 1.79 0.08 -7.82
CA ARG A 101 2.14 -1.33 -7.69
C ARG A 101 3.43 -1.57 -8.45
N ALA A 102 4.37 -2.28 -7.83
CA ALA A 102 5.66 -2.52 -8.45
C ALA A 102 6.16 -3.94 -8.21
N LEU A 103 6.87 -4.45 -9.21
CA LEU A 103 7.65 -5.68 -9.09
C LEU A 103 9.06 -5.28 -8.68
N ILE A 104 9.40 -5.57 -7.43
CA ILE A 104 10.63 -5.08 -6.80
C ILE A 104 11.77 -6.02 -7.11
N VAL A 105 12.85 -5.46 -7.64
CA VAL A 105 14.18 -6.08 -7.65
C VAL A 105 15.07 -5.24 -6.76
N GLU A 106 15.49 -5.81 -5.64
CA GLU A 106 16.32 -5.15 -4.64
C GLU A 106 17.66 -5.87 -4.52
N THR A 107 18.75 -5.13 -4.70
CA THR A 107 20.10 -5.60 -4.39
C THR A 107 20.59 -4.93 -3.12
N PHE A 108 21.29 -5.66 -2.25
CA PHE A 108 21.74 -5.11 -0.97
C PHE A 108 23.12 -5.65 -0.57
N PHE A 109 23.85 -4.85 0.21
CA PHE A 109 25.11 -5.28 0.82
C PHE A 109 25.20 -4.79 2.28
N PHE A 110 25.89 -5.58 3.11
CA PHE A 110 26.11 -5.23 4.51
C PHE A 110 27.47 -4.54 4.67
N GLN A 111 27.46 -3.28 5.09
CA GLN A 111 28.68 -2.58 5.50
C GLN A 111 29.13 -3.05 6.89
N ARG A 112 28.17 -3.37 7.76
CA ARG A 112 28.34 -3.94 9.10
C ARG A 112 27.19 -4.89 9.38
N ASN A 113 27.33 -5.78 10.38
CA ASN A 113 26.30 -6.77 10.72
C ASN A 113 24.90 -6.16 10.99
N SER A 114 24.81 -4.88 11.37
CA SER A 114 23.54 -4.18 11.66
C SER A 114 23.14 -3.15 10.61
N ILE A 115 23.96 -2.88 9.58
CA ILE A 115 23.70 -1.83 8.57
C ILE A 115 23.74 -2.44 7.17
N GLU A 116 22.61 -2.35 6.48
CA GLU A 116 22.44 -2.77 5.10
C GLU A 116 22.17 -1.58 4.20
N PHE A 117 22.92 -1.48 3.10
CA PHE A 117 22.60 -0.58 2.01
C PHE A 117 21.78 -1.35 0.97
N ASN A 118 20.63 -0.80 0.58
CA ASN A 118 19.74 -1.40 -0.39
C ASN A 118 19.54 -0.50 -1.61
N PHE A 119 19.44 -1.12 -2.78
CA PHE A 119 19.17 -0.48 -4.06
C PHE A 119 17.97 -1.18 -4.67
N LEU A 120 16.94 -0.42 -4.99
CA LEU A 120 15.70 -0.94 -5.55
C LEU A 120 15.51 -0.39 -6.95
N LEU A 121 15.17 -1.28 -7.87
CA LEU A 121 14.70 -0.98 -9.21
C LEU A 121 13.42 -1.76 -9.44
N ALA A 122 12.36 -1.09 -9.90
CA ALA A 122 11.08 -1.75 -10.06
C ALA A 122 10.25 -1.14 -11.20
N PRO A 123 9.86 -1.93 -12.22
CA PRO A 123 8.78 -1.53 -13.11
C PRO A 123 7.47 -1.46 -12.31
N MET A 124 6.61 -0.52 -12.71
CA MET A 124 5.38 -0.21 -12.01
C MET A 124 4.17 -0.24 -12.93
N TRP A 125 3.02 -0.61 -12.37
CA TRP A 125 1.71 -0.45 -12.99
C TRP A 125 0.76 0.22 -11.99
N ASN A 126 0.42 1.45 -12.31
CA ASN A 126 -0.17 2.39 -11.38
C ASN A 126 -1.59 2.73 -11.81
N SER A 127 -2.42 3.13 -10.85
CA SER A 127 -3.79 3.53 -11.11
C SER A 127 -4.18 4.71 -10.21
N CYS A 128 -4.94 5.65 -10.76
CA CYS A 128 -5.58 6.73 -10.02
C CYS A 128 -7.09 6.57 -10.14
N LYS A 129 -7.80 6.79 -9.03
CA LYS A 129 -9.24 6.98 -8.98
C LYS A 129 -9.53 8.32 -8.33
N ILE A 130 -10.31 9.16 -8.99
CA ILE A 130 -10.93 10.36 -8.40
C ILE A 130 -12.42 10.05 -8.32
N SER A 131 -13.02 10.17 -7.15
CA SER A 131 -14.44 9.93 -6.92
C SER A 131 -15.09 11.14 -6.28
N MET A 132 -16.34 11.40 -6.64
CA MET A 132 -17.18 12.43 -6.09
C MET A 132 -18.51 11.79 -5.70
N ASP A 133 -18.94 12.03 -4.47
CA ASP A 133 -20.27 11.67 -4.02
C ASP A 133 -21.21 12.84 -4.36
N ILE A 134 -22.21 12.58 -5.19
CA ILE A 134 -23.20 13.57 -5.63
C ILE A 134 -24.54 13.16 -5.04
N GLU A 135 -25.18 14.10 -4.35
CA GLU A 135 -26.59 13.98 -3.96
C GLU A 135 -27.42 14.64 -5.06
N ASN A 136 -28.17 13.82 -5.81
CA ASN A 136 -29.09 14.30 -6.84
C ASN A 136 -30.52 13.90 -6.47
N GLU A 137 -31.44 14.87 -6.57
CA GLU A 137 -32.86 14.58 -6.58
C GLU A 137 -33.23 14.00 -7.96
N ASN A 138 -33.81 12.80 -7.98
CA ASN A 138 -34.25 12.18 -9.24
C ASN A 138 -35.77 12.18 -9.27
N GLU A 139 -36.31 12.98 -10.18
CA GLU A 139 -37.76 13.19 -10.33
C GLU A 139 -38.48 11.91 -10.77
N ASP A 140 -37.88 11.08 -11.63
CA ASP A 140 -38.50 9.83 -12.12
C ASP A 140 -38.65 8.79 -11.02
N TRP A 141 -37.64 8.63 -10.17
CA TRP A 141 -37.72 7.72 -9.03
C TRP A 141 -38.68 8.23 -7.96
N SER A 142 -38.72 9.55 -7.75
CA SER A 142 -39.65 10.19 -6.82
C SER A 142 -41.09 10.01 -7.31
N ASN A 143 -41.32 10.14 -8.62
CA ASN A 143 -42.61 9.88 -9.27
C ASN A 143 -43.02 8.41 -9.16
N LEU A 144 -42.10 7.47 -9.37
CA LEU A 144 -42.38 6.03 -9.19
C LEU A 144 -42.75 5.71 -7.73
N LEU A 145 -42.00 6.21 -6.76
CA LEU A 145 -42.27 5.96 -5.33
C LEU A 145 -43.58 6.62 -4.87
N SER A 146 -43.89 7.80 -5.42
CA SER A 146 -45.18 8.46 -5.19
C SER A 146 -46.37 7.63 -5.70
N SER A 147 -46.19 6.83 -6.76
CA SER A 147 -47.22 5.91 -7.26
C SER A 147 -47.53 4.76 -6.28
N PHE A 148 -46.61 4.45 -5.36
CA PHE A 148 -46.82 3.49 -4.27
C PHE A 148 -47.37 4.13 -2.99
N GLY A 149 -47.68 5.43 -3.01
CA GLY A 149 -48.28 6.16 -1.89
C GLY A 149 -47.29 6.85 -0.95
N ASP A 150 -46.00 6.94 -1.33
CA ASP A 150 -44.97 7.57 -0.50
C ASP A 150 -44.65 8.98 -1.02
N SER A 151 -44.89 10.02 -0.19
CA SER A 151 -44.86 11.43 -0.58
C SER A 151 -43.61 12.19 -0.13
N ALA A 152 -42.57 11.47 0.29
CA ALA A 152 -41.29 12.07 0.66
C ALA A 152 -40.44 12.42 -0.57
N SER A 153 -39.64 13.50 -0.48
CA SER A 153 -38.57 13.78 -1.45
C SER A 153 -37.37 12.87 -1.14
N TYR A 154 -36.88 12.15 -2.15
CA TYR A 154 -35.73 11.25 -2.01
C TYR A 154 -34.49 11.82 -2.69
N SER A 155 -33.45 12.06 -1.89
CA SER A 155 -32.10 12.34 -2.38
C SER A 155 -31.38 11.03 -2.69
N PHE A 156 -30.94 10.87 -3.94
CA PHE A 156 -30.13 9.73 -4.36
C PHE A 156 -28.65 10.09 -4.26
N LYS A 157 -27.90 9.28 -3.51
CA LYS A 157 -26.44 9.34 -3.49
C LYS A 157 -25.90 8.56 -4.68
N SER A 158 -25.39 9.27 -5.68
CA SER A 158 -24.64 8.69 -6.79
C SER A 158 -23.14 8.92 -6.58
N ASN A 159 -22.32 7.89 -6.85
CA ASN A 159 -20.88 8.02 -6.82
C ASN A 159 -20.36 8.07 -8.25
N THR A 160 -19.87 9.23 -8.67
CA THR A 160 -19.20 9.36 -9.97
C THR A 160 -17.70 9.21 -9.78
N ALA A 161 -17.04 8.44 -10.65
CA ALA A 161 -15.63 8.18 -10.54
C ALA A 161 -14.90 8.24 -11.88
N MET A 162 -13.77 8.94 -11.90
CA MET A 162 -12.83 8.94 -13.00
C MET A 162 -11.63 8.08 -12.64
N SER A 163 -11.23 7.19 -13.57
CA SER A 163 -10.07 6.33 -13.37
C SER A 163 -9.12 6.36 -14.55
N THR A 164 -7.85 6.19 -14.26
CA THR A 164 -6.79 6.05 -15.26
C THR A 164 -5.70 5.11 -14.73
N SER A 165 -5.03 4.43 -15.64
CA SER A 165 -3.95 3.50 -15.35
C SER A 165 -2.75 3.79 -16.25
N TRP A 166 -1.55 3.71 -15.70
CA TRP A 166 -0.31 3.97 -16.43
C TRP A 166 0.83 3.07 -15.96
N PHE A 167 1.83 2.88 -16.80
CA PHE A 167 3.06 2.23 -16.42
C PHE A 167 4.07 3.25 -15.90
N GLY A 168 5.03 2.78 -15.12
CA GLY A 168 6.09 3.62 -14.59
C GLY A 168 7.31 2.81 -14.21
N PHE A 169 8.28 3.50 -13.64
CA PHE A 169 9.49 2.93 -13.11
C PHE A 169 9.88 3.66 -11.83
N THR A 170 10.31 2.93 -10.81
CA THR A 170 10.84 3.51 -9.59
C THR A 170 12.24 2.98 -9.31
N SER A 171 13.08 3.88 -8.83
CA SER A 171 14.45 3.61 -8.41
C SER A 171 14.68 4.27 -7.06
N SER A 172 15.26 3.54 -6.11
CA SER A 172 15.61 4.11 -4.80
C SER A 172 16.88 3.50 -4.23
N ILE A 173 17.54 4.29 -3.39
CA ILE A 173 18.67 3.87 -2.57
C ILE A 173 18.21 4.02 -1.12
N GLY A 174 18.56 3.05 -0.29
CA GLY A 174 18.16 3.02 1.09
C GLY A 174 19.24 2.50 2.03
N ILE A 175 19.02 2.80 3.31
CA ILE A 175 19.79 2.30 4.43
C ILE A 175 18.81 1.63 5.38
N ARG A 176 19.07 0.37 5.69
CA ARG A 176 18.34 -0.39 6.70
C ARG A 176 19.22 -0.67 7.90
N TYR A 177 18.71 -0.31 9.09
CA TYR A 177 19.33 -0.61 10.36
C TYR A 177 18.59 -1.74 11.07
N TYR A 178 19.28 -2.83 11.38
CA TYR A 178 18.71 -3.98 12.07
C TYR A 178 18.78 -3.80 13.59
N LEU A 179 17.60 -3.65 14.22
CA LEU A 179 17.45 -3.63 15.69
C LEU A 179 17.60 -5.04 16.27
N LYS A 180 17.08 -6.03 15.55
CA LYS A 180 17.18 -7.47 15.82
C LYS A 180 17.29 -8.23 14.50
N SER A 181 17.60 -9.53 14.54
CA SER A 181 17.65 -10.38 13.34
C SER A 181 16.35 -10.39 12.54
N SER A 182 15.21 -10.15 13.18
CA SER A 182 13.87 -10.15 12.58
C SER A 182 13.22 -8.76 12.43
N LEU A 183 13.88 -7.69 12.91
CA LEU A 183 13.30 -6.35 12.91
C LEU A 183 14.36 -5.30 12.52
N GLY A 184 14.02 -4.50 11.51
CA GLY A 184 14.86 -3.39 11.07
C GLY A 184 14.03 -2.14 10.76
N LEU A 185 14.72 -1.00 10.79
CA LEU A 185 14.21 0.29 10.32
C LEU A 185 14.81 0.56 8.95
N ASP A 186 13.97 0.90 7.97
CA ASP A 186 14.39 1.13 6.59
C ASP A 186 14.11 2.57 6.19
N LEU A 187 15.13 3.26 5.70
CA LEU A 187 15.05 4.62 5.19
C LEU A 187 15.45 4.61 3.73
N ARG A 188 14.59 5.14 2.85
CA ARG A 188 14.81 5.14 1.41
C ARG A 188 14.57 6.52 0.81
N ILE A 189 15.38 6.86 -0.16
CA ILE A 189 15.20 8.02 -1.02
C ILE A 189 15.29 7.57 -2.49
N GLY A 190 14.45 8.11 -3.33
CA GLY A 190 14.37 7.69 -4.72
C GLY A 190 13.50 8.58 -5.57
N PHE A 191 13.38 8.20 -6.83
CA PHE A 191 12.53 8.87 -7.80
C PHE A 191 11.62 7.86 -8.49
N THR A 192 10.47 8.35 -8.92
CA THR A 192 9.50 7.57 -9.68
C THR A 192 9.16 8.30 -10.96
N SER A 193 9.38 7.64 -12.09
CA SER A 193 8.97 8.11 -13.41
C SER A 193 7.66 7.45 -13.81
N ASN A 194 6.69 8.24 -14.26
CA ASN A 194 5.36 7.76 -14.64
C ASN A 194 5.12 8.08 -16.11
N PHE A 195 4.81 7.06 -16.91
CA PHE A 195 4.40 7.21 -18.31
C PHE A 195 2.91 7.53 -18.38
N TYR A 196 2.54 8.68 -17.81
CA TYR A 196 1.17 9.12 -17.68
C TYR A 196 0.68 9.82 -18.95
N ASP A 197 -0.49 9.40 -19.43
CA ASP A 197 -1.17 9.99 -20.59
C ASP A 197 -2.40 10.77 -20.13
N LYS A 198 -2.38 12.09 -20.38
CA LYS A 198 -3.43 13.03 -19.98
C LYS A 198 -4.77 12.76 -20.69
N THR A 199 -4.77 12.04 -21.81
CA THR A 199 -5.96 11.86 -22.66
C THR A 199 -6.77 10.61 -22.34
N LYS A 200 -6.25 9.71 -21.49
CA LYS A 200 -6.82 8.35 -21.28
C LYS A 200 -7.67 8.20 -20.03
N TRP A 201 -8.32 9.28 -19.58
CA TRP A 201 -9.24 9.18 -18.45
C TRP A 201 -10.55 8.52 -18.87
N LYS A 202 -10.96 7.51 -18.11
CA LYS A 202 -12.27 6.89 -18.26
C LYS A 202 -13.19 7.47 -17.19
N TYR A 203 -14.26 8.12 -17.63
CA TYR A 203 -15.37 8.50 -16.76
C TYR A 203 -16.27 7.28 -16.55
N GLY A 204 -16.61 6.98 -15.30
CA GLY A 204 -17.57 5.95 -14.93
C GLY A 204 -18.50 6.50 -13.85
N GLY A 205 -19.80 6.41 -14.12
CA GLY A 205 -20.89 6.68 -13.19
C GLY A 205 -21.96 5.63 -13.42
#